data_AF-A0A1U9JKW0-F1
#
_entry.id   AF-A0A1U9JKW0-F1
#
_cell.length_a   1.000
_cell.length_b   1.000
_cell.length_c   1.000
_cell.angle_alpha   90.00
_cell.angle_beta   90.00
_cell.angle_gamma   90.00
#
_symmetry.space_group_name_H-M   'P 1'
#
loop_
_entity.id
_entity.type
_entity.pdbx_description
1 polymer ?
#
loop_
_entity_poly.entity_id
_entity_poly.type
_entity_poly.pdbx_seq_one_letter_code
_entity_poly.pdbx_strand_id
1 'polypeptide(L)'
;MYDCQSDSYTGFAVSPTAAAHFRRPAPLAADVHIRALPGQLEVLTELALSSERQGYLAERRGTGLTVFDVTLSDALALNQAFGQRATFSAEFRLGTPIRFHG
;
A
#
# COMPACT_ATOMS: atom_id res chain seq x y z
N MET A 1 36.09 42.21 10.82
CA MET A 1 34.64 41.96 10.81
C MET A 1 34.30 41.48 9.41
N TYR A 2 33.95 40.20 9.28
CA TYR A 2 33.56 39.60 7.99
C TYR A 2 32.04 39.74 7.88
N ASP A 3 31.58 40.40 6.83
CA ASP A 3 30.15 40.66 6.61
C ASP A 3 29.55 39.46 5.89
N CYS A 4 28.85 38.59 6.63
CA CYS A 4 28.26 37.36 6.11
C CYS A 4 26.99 37.59 5.28
N GLN A 5 26.58 38.85 5.04
CA GLN A 5 25.30 39.15 4.40
C GLN A 5 25.26 38.94 2.87
N SER A 6 26.36 38.50 2.24
CA SER A 6 26.43 38.31 0.79
C SER A 6 26.74 36.87 0.35
N ASP A 7 26.63 35.89 1.24
CA ASP A 7 26.79 34.49 0.84
C ASP A 7 25.43 33.92 0.42
N SER A 8 25.02 34.19 -0.81
CA SER A 8 23.82 33.60 -1.39
C SER A 8 24.11 32.14 -1.74
N TYR A 9 23.68 31.21 -0.89
CA TYR A 9 23.71 29.77 -1.15
C TYR A 9 22.76 29.41 -2.31
N THR A 10 23.23 29.46 -3.55
CA THR A 10 22.54 28.84 -4.71
C THR A 10 23.01 27.40 -4.86
N GLY A 11 22.69 26.57 -3.86
CA GLY A 11 23.25 25.24 -3.71
C GLY A 11 22.26 24.08 -3.84
N PHE A 12 21.06 24.27 -4.40
CA PHE A 12 20.22 23.15 -4.87
C PHE A 12 19.43 23.58 -6.10
N ALA A 13 20.11 23.81 -7.22
CA ALA A 13 19.44 23.85 -8.51
C ALA A 13 19.08 22.41 -8.88
N VAL A 14 17.79 22.06 -8.78
CA VAL A 14 17.27 20.85 -9.43
C VAL A 14 17.38 21.11 -10.92
N SER A 15 18.35 20.47 -11.59
CA SER A 15 18.42 20.48 -13.05
C SER A 15 17.06 20.01 -13.60
N PRO A 16 16.31 20.85 -14.35
CA PRO A 16 15.03 20.42 -14.93
C PRO A 16 15.23 19.44 -16.09
N THR A 17 16.47 19.14 -16.45
CA THR A 17 16.88 18.20 -17.49
C THR A 17 17.04 16.77 -16.96
N ALA A 18 15.97 16.25 -16.40
CA ALA A 18 15.63 14.84 -16.52
C ALA A 18 14.12 14.70 -16.29
N ALA A 19 13.32 15.17 -17.26
CA ALA A 19 12.01 14.61 -17.51
C ALA A 19 12.15 13.14 -17.99
N ALA A 20 12.88 12.32 -17.24
CA ALA A 20 12.80 10.88 -17.32
C ALA A 20 11.40 10.56 -16.83
N HIS A 21 10.48 10.39 -17.77
CA HIS A 21 9.15 9.81 -17.62
C HIS A 21 8.82 9.48 -16.16
N PHE A 22 8.26 10.45 -15.42
CA PHE A 22 7.60 10.17 -14.15
C PHE A 22 6.33 9.36 -14.47
N ARG A 23 6.50 8.12 -14.95
CA ARG A 23 5.44 7.13 -14.90
C ARG A 23 5.15 7.00 -13.42
N ARG A 24 3.91 7.33 -13.05
CA ARG A 24 3.40 7.07 -11.69
C ARG A 24 3.85 5.65 -11.33
N PRO A 25 4.56 5.44 -10.22
CA PRO A 25 4.97 4.11 -9.79
C PRO A 25 3.75 3.20 -9.85
N ALA A 26 3.92 1.97 -10.35
CA ALA A 26 2.85 0.98 -10.31
C ALA A 26 2.27 0.95 -8.88
N PRO A 27 0.94 0.89 -8.72
CA PRO A 27 0.33 0.89 -7.40
C PRO A 27 0.92 -0.27 -6.58
N LEU A 28 1.30 0.01 -5.34
CA LEU A 28 1.73 -1.01 -4.40
C LEU A 28 0.58 -1.98 -4.19
N ALA A 29 0.78 -3.25 -4.51
CA ALA A 29 -0.20 -4.30 -4.32
C ALA A 29 0.40 -5.45 -3.51
N ALA A 30 -0.44 -6.13 -2.73
CA ALA A 30 -0.06 -7.25 -1.90
C ALA A 30 -1.27 -8.14 -1.58
N ASP A 31 -0.99 -9.36 -1.14
CA ASP A 31 -2.01 -10.22 -0.56
C ASP A 31 -2.34 -9.73 0.85
N VAL A 32 -3.63 -9.54 1.10
CA VAL A 32 -4.15 -9.05 2.38
C VAL A 32 -4.76 -10.21 3.14
N HIS A 33 -4.17 -10.54 4.28
CA HIS A 33 -4.69 -11.52 5.22
C HIS A 33 -5.57 -10.82 6.25
N ILE A 34 -6.79 -11.32 6.38
CA ILE A 34 -7.82 -10.76 7.23
C ILE A 34 -8.29 -11.84 8.21
N ARG A 35 -8.43 -11.47 9.47
CA ARG A 35 -8.99 -12.35 10.52
C ARG A 35 -10.16 -11.67 11.20
N ALA A 36 -11.27 -12.37 11.34
CA ALA A 36 -12.40 -11.87 12.11
C ALA A 36 -12.04 -11.75 13.59
N LEU A 37 -12.56 -10.72 14.25
CA LEU A 37 -12.54 -10.66 15.71
C LEU A 37 -13.48 -11.75 16.28
N PRO A 38 -13.27 -12.16 17.55
CA PRO A 38 -14.13 -13.17 18.18
C PRO A 38 -15.62 -12.76 18.10
N GLY A 39 -16.46 -13.67 17.62
CA GLY A 39 -17.90 -13.44 17.47
C GLY A 39 -18.33 -12.62 16.24
N GLN A 40 -17.42 -12.31 15.32
CA GLN A 40 -17.69 -11.49 14.12
C GLN A 40 -17.42 -12.26 12.82
N LEU A 41 -17.61 -13.59 12.81
CA LEU A 41 -17.25 -14.47 11.68
C LEU A 41 -18.01 -14.13 10.38
N GLU A 42 -19.19 -13.54 10.50
CA GLU A 42 -20.03 -13.07 9.41
C GLU A 42 -19.34 -12.00 8.55
N VAL A 43 -18.47 -11.18 9.15
CA VAL A 43 -17.76 -10.10 8.45
C VAL A 43 -16.89 -10.62 7.31
N LEU A 44 -16.36 -11.85 7.42
CA LEU A 44 -15.55 -12.45 6.38
C LEU A 44 -16.34 -12.71 5.10
N THR A 45 -17.64 -12.99 5.23
CA THR A 45 -18.53 -13.18 4.08
C THR A 45 -18.83 -11.84 3.42
N GLU A 46 -19.13 -10.81 4.22
CA GLU A 46 -19.33 -9.44 3.72
C GLU A 46 -18.08 -8.90 3.00
N LEU A 47 -16.90 -9.13 3.59
CA LEU A 47 -15.61 -8.75 3.02
C LEU A 47 -15.32 -9.48 1.72
N ALA A 48 -15.50 -10.80 1.66
CA ALA A 48 -15.29 -11.57 0.44
C ALA A 48 -16.17 -11.03 -0.70
N LEU A 49 -17.45 -10.82 -0.44
CA LEU A 49 -18.40 -10.26 -1.42
C LEU A 49 -18.02 -8.82 -1.83
N SER A 50 -17.58 -7.99 -0.88
CA SER A 50 -17.13 -6.62 -1.18
C SER A 50 -15.88 -6.62 -2.06
N SER A 51 -14.91 -7.48 -1.77
CA SER A 51 -13.67 -7.63 -2.55
C SER A 51 -13.93 -8.18 -3.95
N GLU A 52 -14.78 -9.20 -4.08
CA GLU A 52 -15.17 -9.77 -5.38
C GLU A 52 -15.90 -8.75 -6.26
N ARG A 53 -16.76 -7.89 -5.69
CA ARG A 53 -17.40 -6.79 -6.42
C ARG A 53 -16.39 -5.75 -6.93
N GLN A 54 -15.27 -5.60 -6.25
CA GLN A 54 -14.16 -4.74 -6.67
C GLN A 54 -13.23 -5.43 -7.66
N GLY A 55 -13.49 -6.71 -7.99
CA GLY A 55 -12.72 -7.51 -8.95
C GLY A 55 -11.57 -8.29 -8.32
N TYR A 56 -11.44 -8.31 -7.00
CA TYR A 56 -10.41 -9.08 -6.32
C TYR A 56 -10.80 -10.55 -6.16
N LEU A 57 -9.78 -11.42 -6.21
CA LEU A 57 -9.93 -12.80 -5.77
C LEU A 57 -9.88 -12.85 -4.24
N ALA A 58 -10.81 -13.59 -3.63
CA ALA A 58 -10.87 -13.78 -2.19
C ALA A 58 -10.97 -15.28 -1.85
N GLU A 59 -10.12 -15.76 -0.95
CA GLU A 59 -10.12 -17.14 -0.43
C GLU A 59 -10.39 -17.17 1.07
N ARG A 60 -11.46 -17.85 1.47
CA ARG A 60 -11.80 -18.04 2.89
C ARG A 60 -11.23 -19.36 3.42
N ARG A 61 -10.57 -19.31 4.58
CA ARG A 61 -10.09 -20.50 5.32
C ARG A 61 -10.38 -20.36 6.81
N GLY A 62 -11.40 -21.07 7.29
CA GLY A 62 -11.83 -21.06 8.69
C GLY A 62 -12.23 -19.65 9.14
N THR A 63 -11.51 -19.12 10.14
CA THR A 63 -11.66 -17.76 10.69
C THR A 63 -10.83 -16.69 9.98
N GLY A 64 -10.18 -17.05 8.87
CA GLY A 64 -9.40 -16.14 8.04
C GLY A 64 -9.94 -15.99 6.62
N LEU A 65 -9.59 -14.87 5.99
CA LEU A 65 -9.84 -14.53 4.59
C LEU A 65 -8.54 -13.98 4.01
N THR A 66 -8.16 -14.42 2.82
CA THR A 66 -7.07 -13.82 2.05
C THR A 66 -7.69 -13.14 0.83
N VAL A 67 -7.33 -11.88 0.57
CA VAL A 67 -7.71 -11.17 -0.65
C VAL A 67 -6.42 -10.89 -1.42
N PHE A 68 -6.36 -11.27 -2.69
CA PHE A 68 -5.12 -11.27 -3.47
C PHE A 68 -4.93 -9.98 -4.27
N ASP A 69 -3.66 -9.59 -4.43
CA ASP A 69 -3.23 -8.46 -5.28
C ASP A 69 -4.01 -7.14 -5.01
N VAL A 70 -4.32 -6.88 -3.74
CA VAL A 70 -5.06 -5.68 -3.33
C VAL A 70 -4.12 -4.50 -3.32
N THR A 71 -4.54 -3.37 -3.89
CA THR A 71 -3.72 -2.15 -3.82
C THR A 71 -3.67 -1.61 -2.40
N LEU A 72 -2.61 -0.89 -2.03
CA LEU A 72 -2.51 -0.28 -0.70
C LEU A 72 -3.70 0.65 -0.42
N SER A 73 -4.15 1.41 -1.42
CA SER A 73 -5.30 2.30 -1.28
C SER A 73 -6.59 1.53 -0.97
N ASP A 74 -6.83 0.44 -1.68
CA ASP A 74 -8.04 -0.38 -1.50
C ASP A 74 -7.99 -1.18 -0.19
N ALA A 75 -6.80 -1.67 0.20
CA ALA A 75 -6.60 -2.32 1.49
C ALA A 75 -6.90 -1.37 2.67
N LEU A 76 -6.50 -0.10 2.56
CA LEU A 76 -6.84 0.92 3.57
C LEU A 76 -8.34 1.23 3.57
N ALA A 77 -8.99 1.28 2.42
CA ALA A 77 -10.44 1.49 2.31
C ALA A 77 -11.23 0.32 2.93
N LEU A 78 -10.82 -0.92 2.65
CA LEU A 78 -11.38 -2.13 3.28
C LEU A 78 -11.17 -2.12 4.80
N ASN A 79 -9.97 -1.77 5.27
CA ASN A 79 -9.70 -1.66 6.70
C ASN A 79 -10.53 -0.54 7.35
N GLN A 80 -10.74 0.58 6.67
CA GLN A 80 -11.61 1.64 7.18
C GLN A 80 -13.07 1.17 7.32
N ALA A 81 -13.57 0.41 6.35
CA ALA A 81 -14.95 -0.08 6.35
C ALA A 81 -15.20 -1.23 7.33
N PHE A 82 -14.22 -2.13 7.53
CA PHE A 82 -14.40 -3.39 8.25
C PHE A 82 -13.49 -3.57 9.48
N GLY A 83 -12.55 -2.65 9.71
CA GLY A 83 -11.52 -2.76 10.76
C GLY A 83 -12.05 -2.79 12.19
N GLN A 84 -13.31 -2.43 12.42
CA GLN A 84 -13.97 -2.58 13.72
C GLN A 84 -14.34 -4.03 14.05
N ARG A 85 -14.38 -4.91 13.03
CA ARG A 85 -14.84 -6.31 13.15
C ARG A 85 -13.78 -7.32 12.71
N ALA A 86 -12.68 -6.88 12.11
CA ALA A 86 -11.62 -7.73 11.62
C ALA A 86 -10.25 -7.04 11.68
N THR A 87 -9.19 -7.84 11.80
CA THR A 87 -7.79 -7.39 11.73
C THR A 87 -7.24 -7.66 10.33
N PHE A 88 -6.56 -6.65 9.76
CA PHE A 88 -5.93 -6.69 8.45
C PHE A 88 -4.41 -6.74 8.58
N SER A 89 -3.76 -7.58 7.79
CA SER A 89 -2.30 -7.70 7.73
C SER A 89 -1.85 -7.97 6.30
N ALA A 90 -0.86 -7.22 5.84
CA ALA A 90 -0.30 -7.34 4.50
C ALA A 90 1.12 -6.74 4.49
N GLU A 91 1.95 -7.19 3.54
CA GLU A 91 3.27 -6.61 3.33
C GLU A 91 3.39 -6.07 1.89
N PHE A 92 3.41 -4.75 1.76
CA PHE A 92 3.50 -4.06 0.47
C PHE A 92 4.96 -3.80 0.12
N ARG A 93 5.44 -4.34 -1.01
CA ARG A 93 6.81 -4.17 -1.49
C ARG A 93 6.83 -3.66 -2.93
N LEU A 94 7.78 -2.78 -3.24
CA LEU A 94 8.09 -2.44 -4.64
C LEU A 94 8.83 -3.62 -5.28
N GLY A 95 8.31 -4.12 -6.40
CA GLY A 95 8.71 -5.40 -7.01
C GLY A 95 10.13 -5.50 -7.57
N THR A 96 11.02 -4.54 -7.30
CA THR A 96 12.44 -4.69 -7.65
C THR A 96 13.32 -4.29 -6.47
N PRO A 97 13.81 -5.26 -5.67
CA PRO A 97 14.86 -4.97 -4.70
C PRO A 97 16.09 -4.41 -5.40
N ILE A 98 16.79 -3.50 -4.73
CA ILE A 98 18.07 -2.97 -5.20
C ILE A 98 19.04 -4.15 -5.34
N ARG A 99 19.53 -4.38 -6.57
CA ARG A 99 20.61 -5.35 -6.83
C ARG A 99 21.94 -4.63 -6.66
N PHE A 100 22.79 -5.12 -5.77
CA PHE A 100 24.20 -4.73 -5.75
C PHE A 100 24.92 -5.56 -6.81
N HIS A 101 25.42 -4.91 -7.85
CA HIS A 101 26.38 -5.51 -8.78
C HIS A 101 27.77 -5.27 -8.21
N GLY A 102 28.47 -6.34 -7.85
CA GLY A 102 29.89 -6.32 -7.50
C GLY A 102 30.76 -6.29 -8.75
#